data_AF-A0A957WWR7-F1
#
_entry.id   AF-A0A957WWR7-F1
#
_cell.length_a   1.000
_cell.length_b   1.000
_cell.length_c   1.000
_cell.angle_alpha   90.00
_cell.angle_beta   90.00
_cell.angle_gamma   90.00
#
_symmetry.space_group_name_H-M   'P 1'
#
loop_
_entity.id
_entity.type
_entity.pdbx_description
1 polymer ?
#
loop_
_entity_poly.entity_id
_entity_poly.type
_entity_poly.pdbx_seq_one_letter_code
_entity_poly.pdbx_strand_id
1 'polypeptide(L)'
;GSPRDQLAPFWEATEPLSYIGWGKTTQLGYGLGLAMGAKLLHPDKLCINVWGDAAIGFTGMDFETAVRERIPILSILFNNFSMAIEIPIMQVSTEKYGATNISGHYADMAKAFGGYGERVTTPAQIIPAIQRGIAKTQAGVPALLEFITAKETTISIFS
;
A
#
# COMPACT_ATOMS: atom_id res chain seq x y z
N GLY A 1 -7.79 -4.76 -5.67
CA GLY A 1 -7.13 -4.09 -6.81
C GLY A 1 -7.66 -2.67 -6.92
N SER A 2 -6.88 -1.73 -7.41
CA SER A 2 -7.18 -0.28 -7.40
C SER A 2 -7.38 0.38 -6.03
N PRO A 3 -6.40 0.33 -5.09
CA PRO A 3 -6.50 1.08 -3.83
C PRO A 3 -6.82 2.57 -4.02
N ARG A 4 -6.36 3.15 -5.14
CA ARG A 4 -6.69 4.52 -5.57
C ARG A 4 -8.20 4.73 -5.64
N ASP A 5 -8.89 4.00 -6.51
CA ASP A 5 -10.33 4.20 -6.76
C ASP A 5 -11.16 3.81 -5.56
N GLN A 6 -10.64 2.88 -4.75
CA GLN A 6 -11.30 2.45 -3.53
C GLN A 6 -11.21 3.48 -2.41
N LEU A 7 -10.18 4.34 -2.40
CA LEU A 7 -9.95 5.32 -1.34
C LEU A 7 -10.41 6.72 -1.73
N ALA A 8 -10.19 7.13 -2.98
CA ALA A 8 -10.44 8.50 -3.44
C ALA A 8 -11.86 9.04 -3.19
N PRO A 9 -12.95 8.25 -3.31
CA PRO A 9 -14.30 8.74 -3.01
C PRO A 9 -14.54 9.05 -1.54
N PHE A 10 -13.75 8.46 -0.63
CA PHE A 10 -13.99 8.51 0.82
C PHE A 10 -12.94 9.33 1.57
N TRP A 11 -11.82 9.68 0.94
CA TRP A 11 -10.74 10.40 1.61
C TRP A 11 -10.95 11.90 1.56
N GLU A 12 -11.17 12.50 2.73
CA GLU A 12 -11.24 13.95 2.89
C GLU A 12 -9.88 14.49 3.35
N ALA A 13 -9.27 15.34 2.52
CA ALA A 13 -8.05 16.07 2.89
C ALA A 13 -8.42 17.31 3.71
N THR A 14 -8.11 17.29 5.01
CA THR A 14 -8.46 18.37 5.95
C THR A 14 -7.44 19.50 6.01
N GLU A 15 -6.24 19.29 5.47
CA GLU A 15 -5.17 20.29 5.38
C GLU A 15 -4.61 20.37 3.96
N PRO A 16 -4.13 21.55 3.50
CA PRO A 16 -3.38 21.65 2.26
C PRO A 16 -2.18 20.69 2.23
N LEU A 17 -1.91 20.09 1.07
CA LEU A 17 -0.77 19.19 0.84
C LEU A 17 -0.76 17.92 1.71
N SER A 18 -1.89 17.55 2.32
CA SER A 18 -2.04 16.32 3.13
C SER A 18 -2.43 15.09 2.32
N TYR A 19 -2.83 15.27 1.06
CA TYR A 19 -3.09 14.21 0.10
C TYR A 19 -2.15 14.36 -1.08
N ILE A 20 -1.28 13.36 -1.27
CA ILE A 20 -0.35 13.28 -2.40
C ILE A 20 -0.85 12.16 -3.32
N GLY A 21 -1.89 12.49 -4.08
CA GLY A 21 -2.41 11.65 -5.16
C GLY A 21 -2.38 12.38 -6.49
N TRP A 22 -2.24 11.62 -7.56
CA TRP A 22 -2.45 11.97 -8.98
C TRP A 22 -1.91 13.30 -9.53
N GLY A 23 -1.00 13.15 -10.51
CA GLY A 23 -0.89 14.01 -11.71
C GLY A 23 -1.44 13.28 -12.96
N LYS A 24 -1.13 13.76 -14.18
CA LYS A 24 -1.67 13.26 -15.48
C LYS A 24 -1.26 11.82 -15.85
N THR A 25 -0.07 11.38 -15.42
CA THR A 25 0.44 10.02 -15.58
C THR A 25 1.10 9.60 -14.28
N THR A 26 0.90 8.37 -13.83
CA THR A 26 1.53 7.85 -12.62
C THR A 26 2.09 6.45 -12.87
N GLN A 27 3.33 6.22 -12.43
CA GLN A 27 3.96 4.91 -12.48
C GLN A 27 3.46 4.06 -11.31
N LEU A 28 3.28 2.77 -11.57
CA LEU A 28 2.91 1.81 -10.54
C LEU A 28 4.04 1.75 -9.48
N GLY A 29 3.69 1.90 -8.19
CA GLY A 29 4.67 1.94 -7.09
C GLY A 29 5.14 3.33 -6.65
N TYR A 30 4.71 4.40 -7.33
CA TYR A 30 5.14 5.79 -7.05
C TYR A 30 4.91 6.28 -5.61
N GLY A 31 3.86 5.79 -4.94
CA GLY A 31 3.46 6.27 -3.61
C GLY A 31 4.50 6.06 -2.49
N LEU A 32 5.34 5.03 -2.58
CA LEU A 32 6.31 4.73 -1.53
C LEU A 32 7.36 5.84 -1.39
N GLY A 33 8.02 6.21 -2.49
CA GLY A 33 9.04 7.27 -2.48
C GLY A 33 8.46 8.63 -2.06
N LEU A 34 7.22 8.91 -2.43
CA LEU A 34 6.51 10.12 -1.98
C LEU A 34 6.27 10.13 -0.47
N ALA A 35 5.79 9.02 0.10
CA ALA A 35 5.57 8.92 1.54
C ALA A 35 6.89 9.06 2.32
N MET A 36 7.98 8.48 1.81
CA MET A 36 9.32 8.65 2.40
C MET A 36 9.78 10.11 2.36
N GLY A 37 9.65 10.77 1.20
CA GLY A 37 10.00 12.19 1.06
C GLY A 37 9.16 13.10 1.96
N ALA A 38 7.85 12.86 2.04
CA ALA A 38 6.95 13.60 2.92
C ALA A 38 7.34 13.41 4.40
N LYS A 39 7.73 12.20 4.80
CA LYS A 39 8.18 11.92 6.16
C LYS A 39 9.50 12.61 6.51
N LEU A 40 10.41 12.73 5.55
CA LEU A 40 11.67 13.46 5.73
C LEU A 40 11.43 14.98 5.89
N LEU A 41 10.51 15.55 5.12
CA LEU A 41 10.16 16.98 5.22
C LEU A 41 9.30 17.31 6.45
N HIS A 42 8.46 16.36 6.88
CA HIS A 42 7.54 16.52 8.00
C HIS A 42 7.68 15.34 8.98
N PRO A 43 8.78 15.30 9.76
CA PRO A 43 9.11 14.17 10.64
C PRO A 43 8.05 13.90 11.70
N ASP A 44 7.26 14.90 12.10
CA ASP A 44 6.20 14.76 13.10
C ASP A 44 4.88 14.24 12.53
N LYS A 45 4.67 14.31 11.21
CA LYS A 45 3.43 13.86 10.59
C LYS A 45 3.42 12.33 10.41
N LEU A 46 2.23 11.74 10.51
CA LEU A 46 1.99 10.37 10.09
C LEU A 46 1.88 10.33 8.57
N CYS A 47 2.87 9.74 7.90
CA CYS A 47 2.88 9.58 6.45
C CYS A 47 2.44 8.17 6.08
N ILE A 48 1.31 8.08 5.36
CA ILE A 48 0.68 6.81 4.99
C ILE A 48 0.79 6.60 3.48
N ASN A 49 1.34 5.46 3.06
CA ASN A 49 1.31 5.00 1.68
C ASN A 49 0.25 3.90 1.53
N VAL A 50 -0.67 4.04 0.58
CA VAL A 50 -1.69 3.03 0.28
C VAL A 50 -1.49 2.54 -1.14
N TRP A 51 -1.23 1.24 -1.30
CA TRP A 51 -0.84 0.65 -2.58
C TRP A 51 -1.25 -0.82 -2.72
N GLY A 52 -1.15 -1.37 -3.93
CA GLY A 52 -1.56 -2.74 -4.26
C GLY A 52 -0.38 -3.69 -4.37
N ASP A 53 -0.65 -4.99 -4.31
CA ASP A 53 0.31 -6.09 -4.53
C ASP A 53 1.07 -6.01 -5.87
N ALA A 54 0.45 -5.49 -6.92
CA ALA A 54 1.15 -5.23 -8.18
C ALA A 54 2.22 -4.14 -8.02
N ALA A 55 1.94 -3.11 -7.22
CA ALA A 55 2.80 -1.95 -7.06
C ALA A 55 4.05 -2.22 -6.21
N ILE A 56 3.89 -3.03 -5.17
CA ILE A 56 5.02 -3.45 -4.35
C ILE A 56 6.03 -4.31 -5.15
N GLY A 57 5.61 -4.95 -6.25
CA GLY A 57 6.53 -5.64 -7.15
C GLY A 57 7.54 -4.73 -7.86
N PHE A 58 7.25 -3.43 -8.00
CA PHE A 58 8.12 -2.48 -8.70
C PHE A 58 9.05 -1.73 -7.75
N THR A 59 8.52 -1.26 -6.60
CA THR A 59 9.27 -0.40 -5.67
C THR A 59 9.33 -0.96 -4.25
N GLY A 60 8.87 -2.19 -4.01
CA GLY A 60 8.84 -2.81 -2.68
C GLY A 60 10.21 -2.98 -2.02
N MET A 61 11.28 -3.10 -2.82
CA MET A 61 12.65 -3.11 -2.30
C MET A 61 13.03 -1.81 -1.59
N ASP A 62 12.44 -0.67 -1.96
CA ASP A 62 12.73 0.62 -1.32
C ASP A 62 12.19 0.67 0.13
N PHE A 63 11.34 -0.27 0.54
CA PHE A 63 10.98 -0.43 1.95
C PHE A 63 12.21 -0.77 2.81
N GLU A 64 13.18 -1.52 2.26
CA GLU A 64 14.48 -1.71 2.91
C GLU A 64 15.18 -0.38 3.15
N THR A 65 15.15 0.54 2.18
CA THR A 65 15.74 1.86 2.34
C THR A 65 15.03 2.68 3.42
N ALA A 66 13.70 2.59 3.53
CA ALA A 66 12.98 3.20 4.65
C ALA A 66 13.46 2.66 6.01
N VAL A 67 13.78 1.37 6.10
CA VAL A 67 14.34 0.77 7.33
C VAL A 67 15.77 1.24 7.57
N ARG A 68 16.66 1.11 6.58
CA ARG A 68 18.08 1.48 6.68
C ARG A 68 18.27 2.95 7.07
N GLU A 69 17.49 3.84 6.46
CA GLU A 69 17.53 5.29 6.70
C GLU A 69 16.64 5.73 7.88
N ARG A 70 15.98 4.79 8.58
CA ARG A 70 15.09 5.06 9.73
C ARG A 70 14.02 6.10 9.41
N ILE A 71 13.27 5.89 8.31
CA ILE A 71 12.19 6.76 7.83
C ILE A 71 10.84 6.12 8.19
N PRO A 72 10.20 6.49 9.32
CA PRO A 72 9.10 5.71 9.87
C PRO A 72 7.77 6.05 9.20
N ILE A 73 7.53 5.46 8.03
CA ILE A 73 6.27 5.52 7.29
C ILE A 73 5.33 4.37 7.67
N LEU A 74 4.03 4.55 7.44
CA LEU A 74 3.03 3.48 7.49
C LEU A 74 2.62 3.11 6.07
N SER A 75 2.96 1.89 5.63
CA SER A 75 2.51 1.33 4.36
C SER A 75 1.32 0.40 4.56
N ILE A 76 0.25 0.63 3.81
CA ILE A 76 -0.96 -0.17 3.78
C ILE A 76 -1.03 -0.83 2.41
N LEU A 77 -0.88 -2.15 2.38
CA LEU A 77 -0.92 -2.94 1.16
C LEU A 77 -2.25 -3.67 1.04
N PHE A 78 -2.97 -3.47 -0.06
CA PHE A 78 -4.09 -4.33 -0.43
C PHE A 78 -3.58 -5.47 -1.30
N ASN A 79 -3.58 -6.68 -0.74
CA ASN A 79 -3.16 -7.89 -1.42
C ASN A 79 -4.39 -8.72 -1.80
N ASN A 80 -4.70 -8.77 -3.09
CA ASN A 80 -5.75 -9.61 -3.68
C ASN A 80 -5.15 -10.70 -4.60
N PHE A 81 -3.82 -10.86 -4.59
CA PHE A 81 -3.08 -11.80 -5.42
C PHE A 81 -3.33 -11.62 -6.92
N SER A 82 -3.64 -10.39 -7.36
CA SER A 82 -3.98 -10.14 -8.77
C SER A 82 -4.02 -8.67 -9.20
N MET A 83 -3.56 -8.42 -10.44
CA MET A 83 -3.83 -7.18 -11.19
C MET A 83 -5.29 -7.12 -11.66
N ALA A 84 -6.25 -7.03 -10.73
CA ALA A 84 -7.68 -7.20 -11.02
C ALA A 84 -8.25 -6.24 -12.07
N ILE A 85 -7.74 -5.00 -12.17
CA ILE A 85 -8.18 -4.02 -13.18
C ILE A 85 -7.74 -4.42 -14.60
N GLU A 86 -6.64 -5.16 -14.72
CA GLU A 86 -6.08 -5.57 -16.01
C GLU A 86 -6.72 -6.84 -16.56
N ILE A 87 -7.51 -7.56 -15.77
CA ILE A 87 -8.15 -8.83 -16.18
C ILE A 87 -8.98 -8.64 -17.48
N PRO A 88 -9.85 -7.63 -17.62
CA PRO A 88 -10.63 -7.41 -18.84
C PRO A 88 -9.76 -7.02 -20.05
N ILE A 89 -8.60 -6.41 -19.82
CA ILE A 89 -7.70 -5.90 -20.86
C ILE A 89 -6.75 -7.01 -21.34
N MET A 90 -6.27 -7.85 -20.42
CA MET A 90 -5.28 -8.90 -20.65
C MET A 90 -5.90 -10.30 -20.61
N GLN A 91 -7.16 -10.45 -21.05
CA GLN A 91 -7.92 -11.70 -20.90
C GLN A 91 -7.18 -12.93 -21.44
N VAL A 92 -6.75 -12.89 -22.72
CA VAL A 92 -6.07 -14.03 -23.36
C VAL A 92 -4.76 -14.40 -22.64
N SER A 93 -3.97 -13.40 -22.23
CA SER A 93 -2.70 -13.63 -21.54
C SER A 93 -2.91 -14.16 -20.12
N THR A 94 -3.95 -13.66 -19.44
CA THR A 94 -4.35 -14.14 -18.11
C THR A 94 -4.83 -15.59 -18.18
N GLU A 95 -5.71 -15.93 -19.13
CA GLU A 95 -6.24 -17.30 -19.29
C GLU A 95 -5.14 -18.29 -19.66
N LYS A 96 -4.22 -17.91 -20.55
CA LYS A 96 -3.21 -18.82 -21.08
C LYS A 96 -1.98 -18.95 -20.20
N TYR A 97 -1.60 -17.88 -19.49
CA TYR A 97 -0.30 -17.80 -18.80
C TYR A 97 -0.40 -17.30 -17.35
N GLY A 98 -1.59 -16.94 -16.86
CA GLY A 98 -1.74 -16.37 -15.53
C GLY A 98 -1.03 -15.03 -15.37
N ALA A 99 -0.92 -14.23 -16.43
CA ALA A 99 -0.10 -13.01 -16.48
C ALA A 99 -0.47 -11.93 -15.43
N THR A 100 -1.67 -11.98 -14.88
CA THR A 100 -2.15 -11.06 -13.83
C THR A 100 -2.12 -11.68 -12.42
N ASN A 101 -1.63 -12.92 -12.28
CA ASN A 101 -1.49 -13.57 -10.98
C ASN A 101 -0.28 -13.00 -10.23
N ILE A 102 -0.50 -12.62 -8.99
CA ILE A 102 0.54 -12.14 -8.09
C ILE A 102 0.63 -13.09 -6.89
N SER A 103 1.82 -13.22 -6.34
CA SER A 103 2.09 -13.95 -5.11
C SER A 103 2.90 -13.08 -4.16
N GLY A 104 3.00 -13.46 -2.90
CA GLY A 104 3.87 -12.76 -1.97
C GLY A 104 3.40 -12.83 -0.52
N HIS A 105 4.37 -12.75 0.38
CA HIS A 105 4.16 -12.58 1.81
C HIS A 105 4.82 -11.27 2.23
N TYR A 106 4.16 -10.15 1.92
CA TYR A 106 4.79 -8.84 2.02
C TYR A 106 4.92 -8.33 3.46
N ALA A 107 4.05 -8.78 4.38
CA ALA A 107 4.29 -8.58 5.80
C ALA A 107 5.58 -9.27 6.26
N ASP A 108 5.89 -10.46 5.75
CA ASP A 108 7.11 -11.18 6.11
C ASP A 108 8.34 -10.55 5.43
N MET A 109 8.20 -10.04 4.20
CA MET A 109 9.21 -9.20 3.54
C MET A 109 9.58 -7.99 4.41
N ALA A 110 8.58 -7.26 4.92
CA ALA A 110 8.82 -6.09 5.78
C ALA A 110 9.60 -6.46 7.06
N LYS A 111 9.29 -7.61 7.67
CA LYS A 111 10.06 -8.13 8.82
C LYS A 111 11.49 -8.50 8.42
N ALA A 112 11.67 -9.16 7.26
CA ALA A 112 12.98 -9.56 6.76
C ALA A 112 13.90 -8.36 6.49
N PHE A 113 13.33 -7.22 6.09
CA PHE A 113 14.06 -5.95 5.95
C PHE A 113 14.34 -5.24 7.27
N GLY A 114 13.84 -5.74 8.41
CA GLY A 114 14.04 -5.14 9.73
C GLY A 114 12.95 -4.14 10.15
N GLY A 115 11.88 -4.01 9.36
CA GLY A 115 10.71 -3.20 9.69
C GLY A 115 9.64 -3.98 10.46
N TYR A 116 8.52 -3.32 10.72
CA TYR A 116 7.33 -3.98 11.23
C TYR A 116 6.49 -4.50 10.07
N GLY A 117 6.07 -5.76 10.15
CA GLY A 117 5.17 -6.38 9.18
C GLY A 117 4.02 -7.09 9.88
N GLU A 118 2.78 -6.79 9.49
CA GLU A 118 1.59 -7.46 10.01
C GLU A 118 0.63 -7.81 8.87
N ARG A 119 0.14 -9.05 8.87
CA ARG A 119 -0.88 -9.50 7.94
C ARG A 119 -2.25 -9.44 8.60
N VAL A 120 -3.18 -8.75 7.94
CA VAL A 120 -4.56 -8.55 8.36
C VAL A 120 -5.46 -9.38 7.45
N THR A 121 -6.23 -10.29 8.03
CA THR A 121 -7.06 -11.26 7.27
C THR A 121 -8.55 -11.13 7.53
N THR A 122 -8.94 -10.37 8.55
CA THR A 122 -10.35 -10.17 8.90
C THR A 122 -10.66 -8.69 9.14
N PRO A 123 -11.89 -8.23 8.84
CA PRO A 123 -12.27 -6.83 9.06
C PRO A 123 -12.10 -6.35 10.50
N ALA A 124 -12.36 -7.21 11.49
CA ALA A 124 -12.23 -6.88 12.91
C ALA A 124 -10.79 -6.52 13.33
N GLN A 125 -9.79 -6.93 12.54
CA GLN A 125 -8.38 -6.63 12.79
C GLN A 125 -7.93 -5.28 12.23
N ILE A 126 -8.72 -4.63 11.35
CA ILE A 126 -8.29 -3.43 10.62
C ILE A 126 -7.90 -2.30 11.57
N ILE A 127 -8.81 -1.87 12.45
CA ILE A 127 -8.57 -0.76 13.38
C ILE A 127 -7.40 -1.09 14.33
N PRO A 128 -7.38 -2.26 15.00
CA PRO A 128 -6.25 -2.62 15.86
C PRO A 128 -4.90 -2.68 15.11
N ALA A 129 -4.86 -3.15 13.87
CA ALA A 129 -3.64 -3.24 13.08
C ALA A 129 -3.10 -1.86 12.71
N ILE A 130 -3.98 -0.94 12.30
CA ILE A 130 -3.61 0.45 12.02
C ILE A 130 -3.04 1.11 13.28
N GLN A 131 -3.69 0.94 14.43
CA GLN A 131 -3.19 1.48 15.70
C GLN A 131 -1.80 0.94 16.06
N ARG A 132 -1.57 -0.37 15.90
CA ARG A 132 -0.24 -0.98 16.09
C ARG A 132 0.79 -0.44 15.09
N GLY A 133 0.43 -0.33 13.82
CA GLY A 133 1.29 0.25 12.78
C GLY A 133 1.69 1.68 13.11
N ILE A 134 0.74 2.53 13.52
CA ILE A 134 1.02 3.90 13.97
C ILE A 134 1.97 3.91 15.16
N ALA A 135 1.71 3.09 16.19
CA ALA A 135 2.59 3.01 17.35
C ALA A 135 4.04 2.61 16.98
N LYS A 136 4.21 1.76 15.96
CA LYS A 136 5.54 1.40 15.44
C LYS A 136 6.21 2.57 14.74
N THR A 137 5.48 3.32 13.92
CA THR A 137 6.03 4.52 13.28
C THR A 137 6.44 5.59 14.31
N GLN A 138 5.66 5.78 15.37
CA GLN A 138 6.00 6.68 16.48
C GLN A 138 7.26 6.22 17.25
N ALA A 139 7.50 4.91 17.30
CA ALA A 139 8.73 4.33 17.84
C ALA A 139 9.91 4.34 16.85
N GLY A 140 9.78 5.01 15.69
CA GLY A 140 10.84 5.12 14.69
C GLY A 140 10.99 3.92 13.76
N VAL A 141 10.01 3.00 13.75
CA VAL A 141 10.06 1.77 12.94
C VAL A 141 9.09 1.90 11.75
N PRO A 142 9.56 1.78 10.50
CA PRO A 142 8.66 1.69 9.34
C PRO A 142 7.76 0.47 9.45
N ALA A 143 6.48 0.64 9.12
CA ALA A 143 5.47 -0.41 9.25
C ALA A 143 4.81 -0.73 7.92
N LEU A 144 4.60 -2.02 7.65
CA LEU A 144 3.80 -2.52 6.53
C LEU A 144 2.65 -3.39 7.07
N LEU A 145 1.42 -2.97 6.77
CA LEU A 145 0.21 -3.71 7.04
C LEU A 145 -0.31 -4.31 5.73
N GLU A 146 -0.28 -5.62 5.63
CA GLU A 146 -0.76 -6.37 4.47
C GLU A 146 -2.20 -6.82 4.71
N PHE A 147 -3.16 -6.15 4.07
CA PHE A 147 -4.57 -6.50 4.10
C PHE A 147 -4.88 -7.48 3.00
N ILE A 148 -5.33 -8.69 3.38
CA ILE A 148 -5.85 -9.66 2.43
C ILE A 148 -7.25 -9.20 2.02
N THR A 149 -7.44 -9.00 0.72
CA THR A 149 -8.67 -8.48 0.12
C THR A 149 -9.20 -9.43 -0.93
N ALA A 150 -10.52 -9.41 -1.17
CA ALA A 150 -11.11 -10.16 -2.26
C ALA A 150 -10.65 -9.63 -3.63
N LYS A 151 -10.69 -10.49 -4.65
CA LYS A 151 -10.53 -10.08 -6.07
C LYS A 151 -11.81 -9.38 -6.54
N GLU A 152 -12.15 -8.26 -5.91
CA GLU A 152 -13.30 -7.46 -6.30
C GLU A 152 -12.95 -6.57 -7.49
N THR A 153 -13.83 -6.59 -8.49
CA THR A 153 -13.70 -5.76 -9.71
C THR A 153 -14.69 -4.61 -9.73
N THR A 154 -15.72 -4.66 -8.87
CA THR A 154 -16.73 -3.60 -8.75
C THR A 154 -16.24 -2.50 -7.80
N ILE A 155 -16.22 -1.25 -8.28
CA ILE A 155 -15.89 -0.08 -7.47
C ILE A 155 -17.18 0.47 -6.87
N SER A 156 -17.16 0.87 -5.59
CA SER A 156 -18.31 1.48 -4.94
C SER A 156 -18.65 2.82 -5.63
N ILE A 157 -19.90 2.96 -6.07
CA ILE A 157 -20.42 4.18 -6.72
C ILE A 157 -21.16 5.11 -5.76
N PHE A 158 -21.20 4.76 -4.47
CA PHE A 158 -21.87 5.53 -3.43
C PHE A 158 -20.81 6.28 -2.60
N SER A 159 -20.90 7.61 -2.64
CA SER A 159 -20.21 8.57 -1.77
C SER A 159 -20.96 8.78 -0.47
#